data_AF-A0A920GP77-F1
#
_entry.id   AF-A0A920GP77-F1
#
_cell.length_a   1.000
_cell.length_b   1.000
_cell.length_c   1.000
_cell.angle_alpha   90.00
_cell.angle_beta   90.00
_cell.angle_gamma   90.00
#
_symmetry.space_group_name_H-M   'P 1'
#
loop_
_entity.id
_entity.type
_entity.pdbx_description
1 polymer ?
#
loop_
_entity_poly.entity_id
_entity_poly.type
_entity_poly.pdbx_seq_one_letter_code
_entity_poly.pdbx_strand_id
1 'polypeptide(L)'
;MIANLPYNIGTKLLIEWLTVRTWPPFWHSLTLMFQNEVAERIVASQGTKSYGRLSVLSNWRCNTSIKMKLNPEVFFPPPKVTSAVVQLEACRTQI
;
A
#
# COMPACT_ATOMS: atom_id res chain seq x y z
N MET A 1 -2.28 -12.09 -0.39
CA MET A 1 -2.54 -11.92 -1.84
C MET A 1 -1.44 -11.07 -2.45
N ILE A 2 -1.02 -11.40 -3.67
CA ILE A 2 0.00 -10.65 -4.43
C ILE A 2 -0.67 -10.15 -5.71
N ALA A 3 -0.57 -8.84 -6.01
CA ALA A 3 -1.14 -8.28 -7.23
C ALA A 3 -0.27 -7.14 -7.80
N ASN A 4 -0.05 -7.18 -9.11
CA ASN A 4 0.58 -6.12 -9.89
C ASN A 4 -0.52 -5.33 -10.63
N LEU A 5 -1.13 -4.39 -9.94
CA LEU A 5 -2.27 -3.63 -10.44
C LEU A 5 -1.80 -2.39 -11.21
N PRO A 6 -2.54 -1.93 -12.24
CA PRO A 6 -2.26 -0.64 -12.88
C PRO A 6 -2.25 0.48 -11.83
N TYR A 7 -1.25 1.37 -11.88
CA TYR A 7 -0.99 2.38 -10.84
C TYR A 7 -2.22 3.23 -10.45
N ASN A 8 -3.11 3.52 -11.41
CA ASN A 8 -4.30 4.33 -11.18
C ASN A 8 -5.42 3.58 -10.43
N ILE A 9 -5.44 2.26 -10.48
CA ILE A 9 -6.48 1.42 -9.88
C ILE A 9 -6.03 0.90 -8.51
N GLY A 10 -4.72 0.74 -8.29
CA GLY A 10 -4.16 0.20 -7.06
C GLY A 10 -4.63 0.93 -5.79
N THR A 11 -4.60 2.26 -5.79
CA THR A 11 -5.01 3.06 -4.63
C THR A 11 -6.51 2.93 -4.33
N LYS A 12 -7.35 2.86 -5.37
CA LYS A 12 -8.79 2.69 -5.22
C LYS A 12 -9.13 1.32 -4.62
N LEU A 13 -8.53 0.25 -5.16
CA LEU A 13 -8.72 -1.11 -4.63
C LEU A 13 -8.21 -1.25 -3.19
N LEU A 14 -7.07 -0.61 -2.89
CA LEU A 14 -6.56 -0.56 -1.51
C LEU A 14 -7.59 0.07 -0.56
N ILE A 15 -8.17 1.21 -0.93
CA ILE A 15 -9.21 1.87 -0.11
C ILE A 15 -10.43 0.96 0.04
N GLU A 16 -10.91 0.34 -1.04
CA GLU A 16 -12.05 -0.59 -0.99
C GLU A 16 -11.78 -1.77 -0.04
N TRP A 17 -10.59 -2.36 -0.08
CA TRP A 17 -10.21 -3.45 0.84
C TRP A 17 -10.04 -2.99 2.29
N LEU A 18 -9.57 -1.77 2.52
CA LEU A 18 -9.42 -1.22 3.87
C LEU A 18 -10.74 -0.72 4.46
N THR A 19 -11.73 -0.39 3.64
CA THR A 19 -13.03 0.19 4.07
C THR A 19 -14.16 -0.83 4.21
N VAL A 20 -13.86 -2.12 4.07
CA VAL A 20 -14.84 -3.19 4.32
C VAL A 20 -15.47 -3.06 5.72
N ARG A 21 -16.78 -3.32 5.81
CA ARG A 21 -17.53 -3.22 7.07
C ARG A 21 -17.13 -4.30 8.07
N THR A 22 -16.94 -5.52 7.58
CA THR A 22 -16.56 -6.66 8.41
C THR A 22 -15.04 -6.74 8.51
N TRP A 23 -14.53 -6.66 9.73
CA TRP A 23 -13.11 -6.81 10.04
C TRP A 23 -12.94 -7.89 11.13
N PRO A 24 -11.95 -8.80 11.04
CA PRO A 24 -10.87 -8.86 10.06
C PRO A 24 -11.33 -9.24 8.64
N PRO A 25 -10.61 -8.80 7.59
CA PRO A 25 -10.96 -9.12 6.22
C PRO A 25 -10.61 -10.58 5.90
N PHE A 26 -11.09 -11.09 4.76
CA PHE A 26 -10.82 -12.46 4.32
C PHE A 26 -9.33 -12.72 4.04
N TRP A 27 -8.53 -11.67 3.85
CA TRP A 27 -7.09 -11.76 3.61
C TRP A 27 -6.31 -11.48 4.90
N HIS A 28 -5.17 -12.18 5.07
CA HIS A 28 -4.26 -11.90 6.19
C HIS A 28 -3.27 -10.79 5.86
N SER A 29 -2.71 -10.82 4.65
CA SER A 29 -1.80 -9.79 4.15
C SER A 29 -2.01 -9.51 2.65
N LEU A 30 -1.73 -8.26 2.28
CA LEU A 30 -1.70 -7.76 0.91
C LEU A 30 -0.29 -7.36 0.56
N THR A 31 0.22 -7.79 -0.59
CA THR A 31 1.49 -7.34 -1.15
C THR A 31 1.20 -6.72 -2.51
N LEU A 32 1.32 -5.40 -2.57
CA LEU A 32 0.89 -4.58 -3.70
C LEU A 32 2.05 -3.68 -4.14
N MET A 33 2.13 -3.45 -5.43
CA MET A 33 3.13 -2.54 -6.00
C MET A 33 2.51 -1.19 -6.31
N PHE A 34 3.19 -0.12 -5.92
CA PHE A 34 2.80 1.27 -6.17
C PHE A 34 3.97 2.07 -6.72
N GLN A 35 3.70 3.27 -7.22
CA GLN A 35 4.75 4.27 -7.45
C GLN A 35 5.39 4.63 -6.11
N ASN A 36 6.70 4.88 -6.09
CA ASN A 36 7.46 5.09 -4.85
C ASN A 36 6.86 6.21 -3.96
N GLU A 37 6.41 7.32 -4.55
CA GLU A 37 5.75 8.40 -3.80
C GLU A 37 4.47 7.93 -3.09
N VAL A 38 3.66 7.12 -3.76
CA VAL A 38 2.41 6.59 -3.20
C VAL A 38 2.71 5.53 -2.13
N ALA A 39 3.71 4.68 -2.35
CA ALA A 39 4.18 3.73 -1.36
C ALA A 39 4.65 4.43 -0.07
N GLU A 40 5.44 5.49 -0.21
CA GLU A 40 5.90 6.31 0.90
C GLU A 40 4.73 6.97 1.65
N ARG A 41 3.68 7.40 0.94
CA ARG A 41 2.44 7.89 1.58
C ARG A 41 1.70 6.80 2.33
N ILE A 42 1.66 5.56 1.84
CA ILE A 42 0.95 4.46 2.52
C ILE A 42 1.63 4.12 3.84
N VAL A 43 2.95 4.03 3.85
CA VAL A 43 3.74 3.65 5.05
C VAL A 43 4.14 4.81 5.95
N ALA A 44 3.79 6.04 5.58
CA ALA A 44 4.17 7.24 6.31
C ALA A 44 3.64 7.23 7.75
N SER A 45 4.54 7.49 8.71
CA SER A 45 4.19 7.73 10.10
C SER A 45 3.80 9.19 10.34
N GLN A 46 3.12 9.44 11.45
CA GLN A 46 2.71 10.79 11.85
C GLN A 46 3.94 11.71 12.00
N GLY A 47 3.84 12.94 11.49
CA GLY A 47 4.93 13.92 11.50
C GLY A 47 5.88 13.84 10.29
N THR A 48 5.69 12.89 9.37
CA THR A 48 6.45 12.85 8.12
C THR A 48 5.80 13.70 7.01
N LYS A 49 6.58 14.19 6.05
CA LYS A 49 6.08 15.00 4.93
C LYS A 49 5.06 14.26 4.05
N SER A 50 5.19 12.93 3.97
CA SER A 50 4.30 12.06 3.19
C SER A 50 3.05 11.62 3.97
N TYR A 51 2.91 12.03 5.23
CA TYR A 51 1.76 11.70 6.06
C TYR A 51 0.49 12.39 5.56
N GLY A 52 -0.58 11.62 5.39
CA GLY A 52 -1.87 12.13 4.96
C GLY A 52 -2.98 11.11 5.08
N ARG A 53 -4.06 11.33 4.32
CA ARG A 53 -5.28 10.51 4.38
C ARG A 53 -5.03 9.02 4.14
N LEU A 54 -4.18 8.68 3.16
CA LEU A 54 -3.83 7.30 2.85
C LEU A 54 -3.02 6.63 3.96
N SER A 55 -2.10 7.36 4.57
CA SER A 55 -1.28 6.89 5.69
C SER A 55 -2.15 6.54 6.88
N VAL A 56 -3.10 7.44 7.22
CA VAL A 56 -4.05 7.22 8.31
C VAL A 56 -4.89 5.98 8.04
N LEU A 57 -5.53 5.90 6.87
CA LEU A 57 -6.43 4.79 6.55
C LEU A 57 -5.70 3.43 6.56
N SER A 58 -4.49 3.39 6.00
CA SER A 58 -3.71 2.15 5.88
C SER A 58 -3.16 1.71 7.23
N ASN A 59 -2.56 2.63 7.99
CA ASN A 59 -1.97 2.31 9.30
C ASN A 59 -3.00 2.17 10.42
N TRP A 60 -4.24 2.66 10.23
CA TRP A 60 -5.31 2.48 11.21
C TRP A 60 -5.71 1.00 11.34
N ARG A 61 -5.81 0.27 10.23
CA ARG A 61 -6.28 -1.12 10.20
C ARG A 61 -5.18 -2.14 9.92
N CYS A 62 -4.02 -1.72 9.45
CA CYS A 62 -2.95 -2.62 9.05
C CYS A 62 -1.60 -2.16 9.55
N ASN A 63 -0.69 -3.12 9.74
CA ASN A 63 0.73 -2.83 9.82
C ASN A 63 1.27 -2.73 8.39
N THR A 64 1.87 -1.59 8.03
CA THR A 64 2.32 -1.32 6.65
C THR A 64 3.83 -1.18 6.57
N SER A 65 4.45 -1.77 5.55
CA SER A 65 5.90 -1.66 5.33
C SER A 65 6.27 -1.76 3.85
N ILE A 66 7.30 -1.02 3.44
CA ILE A 66 7.91 -1.19 2.12
C ILE A 66 8.86 -2.38 2.21
N LYS A 67 8.67 -3.38 1.35
CA LYS A 67 9.54 -4.57 1.30
C LYS A 67 10.69 -4.42 0.33
N MET A 68 10.45 -3.77 -0.81
CA MET A 68 11.49 -3.53 -1.81
C MET A 68 11.13 -2.36 -2.72
N LYS A 69 12.17 -1.72 -3.28
CA LYS A 69 12.05 -0.72 -4.35
C LYS A 69 12.54 -1.33 -5.66
N LEU A 70 11.88 -0.99 -6.76
CA LEU A 70 12.16 -1.48 -8.11
C LEU A 70 12.53 -0.29 -9.00
N ASN A 71 13.66 -0.42 -9.68
CA ASN A 71 14.11 0.58 -10.65
C ASN A 71 13.23 0.53 -11.91
N PRO A 72 13.07 1.64 -12.64
CA PRO A 72 12.24 1.65 -13.85
C PRO A 72 12.74 0.71 -14.95
N GLU A 73 14.04 0.42 -14.95
CA GLU A 73 14.72 -0.45 -15.93
C GLU A 73 14.24 -1.90 -15.92
N VAL A 74 13.58 -2.37 -14.83
CA VAL A 74 13.02 -3.72 -14.77
C VAL A 74 11.66 -3.87 -15.45
N PHE A 75 11.09 -2.78 -15.98
CA PHE A 75 9.77 -2.78 -16.64
C PHE A 75 9.88 -2.44 -18.13
N PHE A 76 8.99 -3.00 -18.95
CA PHE A 76 8.91 -2.72 -20.38
C PHE A 76 7.48 -2.39 -20.81
N PRO A 77 7.21 -1.18 -21.35
CA PRO A 77 8.11 -0.03 -21.48
C PRO A 77 8.47 0.59 -20.11
N PRO A 78 9.63 1.25 -19.97
CA PRO A 78 10.09 1.76 -18.69
C PRO A 78 9.19 2.92 -18.20
N PRO A 79 8.66 2.85 -16.97
CA PRO A 79 7.92 3.95 -16.37
C PRO A 79 8.87 5.12 -16.06
N LYS A 80 8.33 6.34 -15.96
CA LYS A 80 9.14 7.53 -15.59
C LYS A 80 9.51 7.59 -14.12
N VAL A 81 8.92 6.73 -13.29
CA VAL A 81 9.01 6.78 -11.83
C VAL A 81 9.43 5.43 -11.27
N THR A 82 10.14 5.45 -10.14
CA THR A 82 10.48 4.25 -9.37
C THR A 82 9.24 3.64 -8.75
N SER A 83 9.25 2.32 -8.61
CA SER A 83 8.16 1.56 -7.99
C SER A 83 8.60 0.99 -6.66
N ALA A 84 7.65 0.70 -5.78
CA ALA A 84 7.91 0.07 -4.51
C ALA A 84 6.81 -0.94 -4.18
N VAL A 85 7.21 -2.08 -3.61
CA VAL A 85 6.33 -3.12 -3.12
C VAL A 85 6.03 -2.84 -1.66
N VAL A 86 4.75 -2.67 -1.36
CA VAL A 86 4.23 -2.43 -0.02
C VAL A 86 3.52 -3.69 0.46
N GLN A 87 3.82 -4.12 1.67
CA GLN A 87 3.07 -5.13 2.38
C GLN A 87 2.16 -4.46 3.41
N LEU A 88 0.89 -4.86 3.44
CA LEU A 88 -0.08 -4.52 4.48
C LEU A 88 -0.51 -5.81 5.17
N GLU A 89 -0.36 -5.87 6.48
CA GLU A 89 -0.80 -6.98 7.31
C GLU A 89 -2.02 -6.54 8.13
N ALA A 90 -3.15 -7.24 7.99
CA ALA A 90 -4.37 -6.87 8.70
C ALA A 90 -4.19 -7.05 10.21
N CYS A 91 -4.38 -5.96 10.98
CA CYS A 91 -4.40 -6.04 12.43
C CYS A 91 -5.67 -6.78 12.85
N ARG A 92 -5.51 -7.99 13.41
CA ARG A 92 -6.64 -8.81 13.89
C ARG A 92 -7.23 -8.35 15.22
N THR A 93 -6.59 -7.38 15.86
CA THR A 93 -6.92 -6.96 17.22
C THR A 93 -6.92 -5.44 17.28
N GLN A 94 -8.11 -4.86 17.32
CA GLN A 94 -8.33 -3.58 17.99
C GLN A 94 -9.14 -3.93 19.23
N ILE A 95 -8.64 -3.46 20.37
CA ILE A 95 -9.17 -3.61 21.73
C ILE A 95 -10.65 -3.19 21.76
#